data_AF-Q5HJ91-F1
#
_entry.id   AF-Q5HJ91-F1
#
_cell.length_a   1.000
_cell.length_b   1.000
_cell.length_c   1.000
_cell.angle_alpha   90.00
_cell.angle_beta   90.00
_cell.angle_gamma   90.00
#
_symmetry.space_group_name_H-M   'P 1'
#
loop_
_entity.id
_entity.type
_entity.pdbx_description
1 polymer ?
#
loop_
_entity_poly.entity_id
_entity_poly.type
_entity_poly.pdbx_seq_one_letter_code
_entity_poly.pdbx_strand_id
1 'polypeptide(L)'
;MAMIKMSPEEIRAKSQSYGQGSDQIRQILSDLTRAQGEIAANWEGQAFSRFEEQFQQLSPKVEKFAQLLEEIKQQLNSTADAVQEQDQQLSNNFGLQ
;
A
#
# COMPACT_ATOMS: atom_id res chain seq x y z
N MET A 1 -26.45 -3.00 -7.06
CA MET A 1 -25.44 -2.16 -6.40
C MET A 1 -24.82 -2.95 -5.27
N ALA A 2 -23.50 -2.94 -5.13
CA ALA A 2 -22.87 -3.49 -3.94
C ALA A 2 -23.19 -2.59 -2.74
N MET A 3 -23.71 -3.15 -1.65
CA MET A 3 -23.82 -2.42 -0.39
C MET A 3 -22.49 -2.56 0.35
N ILE A 4 -21.88 -1.42 0.67
CA ILE A 4 -20.72 -1.38 1.56
C ILE A 4 -21.25 -1.52 2.99
N LYS A 5 -20.84 -2.59 3.69
CA LYS A 5 -21.28 -2.88 5.07
C LYS A 5 -20.40 -2.21 6.14
N MET A 6 -19.36 -1.51 5.72
CA MET A 6 -18.40 -0.83 6.61
C MET A 6 -18.74 0.66 6.68
N SER A 7 -18.58 1.25 7.85
CA SER A 7 -18.71 2.70 8.01
C SER A 7 -17.58 3.45 7.28
N PRO A 8 -17.78 4.74 6.94
CA PRO A 8 -16.69 5.58 6.41
C PRO A 8 -15.43 5.55 7.27
N GLU A 9 -15.57 5.51 8.59
CA GLU A 9 -14.45 5.46 9.54
C GLU A 9 -13.69 4.13 9.44
N GLU A 10 -14.39 3.00 9.33
CA GLU A 10 -13.77 1.69 9.13
C GLU A 10 -13.01 1.62 7.79
N ILE A 11 -13.58 2.19 6.72
CA ILE A 11 -12.92 2.27 5.41
C ILE A 11 -11.63 3.10 5.52
N ARG A 12 -11.67 4.25 6.20
CA ARG A 12 -10.48 5.10 6.43
C ARG A 12 -9.44 4.38 7.30
N ALA A 13 -9.85 3.61 8.30
CA ALA A 13 -8.93 2.81 9.10
C ALA A 13 -8.21 1.74 8.24
N LYS A 14 -8.93 1.09 7.31
CA LYS A 14 -8.31 0.17 6.34
C LYS A 14 -7.38 0.93 5.38
N SER A 15 -7.80 2.06 4.85
CA SER A 15 -6.97 2.94 4.02
C SER A 15 -5.62 3.24 4.68
N GLN A 16 -5.63 3.65 5.95
CA GLN A 16 -4.40 3.89 6.71
C GLN A 16 -3.52 2.64 6.83
N SER A 17 -4.11 1.47 7.00
CA SER A 17 -3.37 0.20 7.04
C SER A 17 -2.64 -0.09 5.71
N TYR A 18 -3.28 0.21 4.57
CA TYR A 18 -2.66 0.09 3.24
C TYR A 18 -1.51 1.08 3.06
N GLY A 19 -1.67 2.34 3.49
CA GLY A 19 -0.60 3.34 3.47
C GLY A 19 0.61 2.92 4.31
N GLN A 20 0.38 2.50 5.56
CA GLN A 20 1.43 1.99 6.43
C GLN A 20 2.14 0.77 5.83
N GLY A 21 1.40 -0.14 5.21
CA GLY A 21 1.96 -1.29 4.50
C GLY A 21 2.86 -0.88 3.33
N SER A 22 2.45 0.10 2.52
CA SER A 22 3.28 0.68 1.44
C SER A 22 4.61 1.20 2.00
N ASP A 23 4.55 2.03 3.05
CA ASP A 23 5.73 2.65 3.66
C ASP A 23 6.69 1.59 4.26
N GLN A 24 6.14 0.59 4.96
CA GLN A 24 6.91 -0.52 5.52
C GLN A 24 7.62 -1.33 4.43
N ILE A 25 6.93 -1.63 3.32
CA ILE A 25 7.52 -2.39 2.21
C ILE A 25 8.66 -1.60 1.57
N ARG A 26 8.47 -0.29 1.34
CA ARG A 26 9.53 0.59 0.81
C ARG A 26 10.74 0.65 1.75
N GLN A 27 10.51 0.73 3.06
CA GLN A 27 11.58 0.71 4.05
C GLN A 27 12.35 -0.62 4.01
N ILE A 28 11.65 -1.76 4.04
CA ILE A 28 12.26 -3.09 3.96
C ILE A 28 13.07 -3.23 2.65
N LEU A 29 12.50 -2.81 1.52
CA LEU A 29 13.18 -2.85 0.23
C LEU A 29 14.46 -2.01 0.26
N SER A 30 14.40 -0.80 0.83
CA SER A 30 15.57 0.06 0.98
C SER A 30 16.64 -0.58 1.87
N ASP A 31 16.25 -1.18 3.00
CA ASP A 31 17.18 -1.80 3.94
C ASP A 31 17.90 -2.99 3.31
N LEU A 32 17.14 -3.86 2.63
CA LEU A 32 17.69 -5.02 1.94
C LEU A 32 18.56 -4.63 0.74
N THR A 33 18.22 -3.55 0.03
CA THR A 33 19.06 -3.04 -1.07
C THR A 33 20.42 -2.57 -0.56
N ARG A 34 20.46 -1.90 0.60
CA ARG A 34 21.74 -1.51 1.23
C ARG A 34 22.54 -2.73 1.67
N ALA A 35 21.91 -3.68 2.36
CA ALA A 35 22.56 -4.93 2.77
C ALA A 35 23.12 -5.72 1.59
N GLN A 36 22.40 -5.76 0.46
CA GLN A 36 22.91 -6.36 -0.77
C GLN A 36 24.15 -5.65 -1.31
N GLY A 37 24.17 -4.32 -1.33
CA GLY A 37 25.33 -3.55 -1.76
C GLY A 37 26.56 -3.84 -0.90
N GLU A 38 26.38 -3.96 0.41
CA GLU A 38 27.45 -4.34 1.36
C GLU A 38 27.96 -5.76 1.08
N ILE A 39 27.07 -6.74 0.85
CA ILE A 39 27.47 -8.10 0.53
C ILE A 39 28.23 -8.15 -0.81
N ALA A 40 27.72 -7.48 -1.85
CA ALA A 40 28.35 -7.45 -3.17
C ALA A 40 29.74 -6.82 -3.13
N ALA A 41 29.94 -5.78 -2.30
CA ALA A 41 31.24 -5.15 -2.14
C ALA A 41 32.28 -6.04 -1.41
N ASN A 42 31.82 -6.92 -0.52
CA ASN A 42 32.70 -7.79 0.29
C ASN A 42 32.87 -9.20 -0.27
N TRP A 43 32.08 -9.59 -1.27
CA TRP A 43 32.10 -10.94 -1.82
C TRP A 43 32.95 -11.01 -3.10
N GLU A 44 34.12 -11.64 -3.02
CA GLU A 44 34.92 -11.95 -4.20
C GLU A 44 34.34 -13.18 -4.94
N GLY A 45 33.93 -13.00 -6.19
CA GLY A 45 33.59 -14.09 -7.11
C GLY A 45 32.10 -14.27 -7.44
N GLN A 46 31.83 -15.05 -8.49
CA GLN A 46 30.52 -15.18 -9.13
C GLN A 46 29.47 -15.94 -8.31
N ALA A 47 29.81 -16.50 -7.14
CA ALA A 47 28.89 -17.34 -6.36
C ALA A 47 27.61 -16.60 -5.95
N PHE A 48 27.67 -15.27 -5.82
CA PHE A 48 26.54 -14.42 -5.46
C PHE A 48 25.79 -13.82 -6.65
N SER A 49 26.33 -13.92 -7.87
CA SER A 49 25.79 -13.25 -9.07
C SER A 49 24.32 -13.58 -9.35
N ARG A 50 23.92 -14.85 -9.21
CA ARG A 50 22.54 -15.28 -9.42
C ARG A 50 21.57 -14.73 -8.37
N PHE A 51 22.03 -14.55 -7.14
CA PHE A 51 21.21 -13.93 -6.10
C PHE A 51 21.04 -12.44 -6.41
N GLU A 52 22.13 -11.75 -6.74
CA GLU A 52 22.10 -10.35 -7.12
C GLU A 52 21.16 -10.09 -8.30
N GLU A 53 21.25 -10.91 -9.36
CA GLU A 53 20.38 -10.83 -10.52
C GLU A 53 18.90 -10.99 -10.12
N GLN A 54 18.58 -12.00 -9.31
CA GLN A 54 17.20 -12.23 -8.85
C GLN A 54 16.67 -11.08 -8.01
N PHE A 55 17.48 -10.53 -7.10
CA PHE A 55 17.08 -9.40 -6.30
C PHE A 55 16.83 -8.16 -7.18
N GLN A 56 17.73 -7.84 -8.11
CA GLN A 56 17.56 -6.74 -9.04
C GLN A 56 16.30 -6.90 -9.92
N GLN A 57 15.94 -8.13 -10.29
CA GLN A 57 14.72 -8.43 -11.05
C GLN A 57 13.43 -8.31 -10.21
N LEU A 58 13.48 -8.63 -8.91
CA LEU A 58 12.31 -8.64 -8.03
C LEU A 58 12.06 -7.30 -7.35
N SER A 59 13.09 -6.52 -7.05
CA SER A 59 12.98 -5.22 -6.39
C SER A 59 11.98 -4.26 -7.07
N PRO A 60 11.97 -4.12 -8.41
CA PRO A 60 10.96 -3.31 -9.09
C PRO A 60 9.52 -3.83 -8.91
N LYS A 61 9.33 -5.14 -8.72
CA LYS A 61 8.00 -5.73 -8.48
C LYS A 61 7.52 -5.43 -7.07
N VAL A 62 8.42 -5.46 -6.08
CA VAL A 62 8.13 -5.08 -4.70
C VAL A 62 7.78 -3.60 -4.62
N GLU A 63 8.53 -2.74 -5.32
CA GLU A 63 8.23 -1.31 -5.41
C GLU A 63 6.86 -1.04 -6.05
N LYS A 64 6.53 -1.73 -7.15
CA LYS A 64 5.20 -1.66 -7.76
C LYS A 64 4.09 -2.14 -6.83
N PHE A 65 4.35 -3.15 -6.02
CA PHE A 65 3.39 -3.61 -5.03
C PHE A 65 3.15 -2.56 -3.95
N ALA A 66 4.20 -1.92 -3.43
CA ALA A 66 4.05 -0.79 -2.51
C ALA A 66 3.24 0.36 -3.14
N GLN A 67 3.53 0.71 -4.40
CA GLN A 67 2.75 1.69 -5.14
C GLN A 67 1.26 1.31 -5.25
N LEU A 68 0.94 0.04 -5.56
CA LEU A 68 -0.44 -0.44 -5.61
C LEU A 68 -1.15 -0.27 -4.26
N LEU A 69 -0.47 -0.48 -3.14
CA LEU A 69 -1.08 -0.27 -1.81
C LEU A 69 -1.42 1.21 -1.57
N GLU A 70 -0.57 2.14 -2.01
CA GLU A 70 -0.86 3.57 -1.92
C GLU A 70 -2.04 3.98 -2.83
N GLU A 71 -2.12 3.40 -4.04
CA GLU A 71 -3.27 3.59 -4.93
C GLU A 71 -4.57 3.06 -4.30
N ILE A 72 -4.52 1.90 -3.64
CA ILE A 72 -5.67 1.33 -2.91
C ILE A 72 -6.08 2.24 -1.75
N LYS A 73 -5.12 2.76 -0.96
CA LYS A 73 -5.41 3.74 0.10
C LYS A 73 -6.15 4.97 -0.46
N GLN A 74 -5.68 5.55 -1.56
CA GLN A 74 -6.35 6.70 -2.18
C GLN A 74 -7.78 6.37 -2.61
N GLN A 75 -7.99 5.20 -3.20
CA GLN A 75 -9.32 4.73 -3.59
C GLN A 75 -10.22 4.46 -2.39
N LEU A 76 -9.69 3.92 -1.29
CA LEU A 76 -10.43 3.70 -0.05
C LEU A 76 -10.83 5.02 0.61
N ASN A 77 -9.95 6.03 0.62
CA ASN A 77 -10.31 7.36 1.11
C ASN A 77 -11.45 7.97 0.28
N SER A 78 -11.32 7.93 -1.05
CA SER A 78 -12.36 8.44 -1.96
C SER A 78 -13.70 7.69 -1.76
N THR A 79 -13.62 6.38 -1.51
CA THR A 79 -14.81 5.55 -1.20
C THR A 79 -15.44 5.95 0.13
N ALA A 80 -14.64 6.19 1.17
CA ALA A 80 -15.14 6.62 2.47
C ALA A 80 -15.85 7.99 2.38
N ASP A 81 -15.30 8.92 1.59
CA ASP A 81 -15.90 10.23 1.36
C ASP A 81 -17.25 10.09 0.64
N ALA A 82 -17.33 9.25 -0.38
CA ALA A 82 -18.58 8.98 -1.10
C ALA A 82 -19.65 8.33 -0.21
N VAL A 83 -19.27 7.37 0.65
CA VAL A 83 -20.20 6.74 1.61
C VAL A 83 -20.69 7.76 2.64
N GLN A 84 -19.79 8.61 3.16
CA GLN A 84 -20.16 9.64 4.14
C GLN A 84 -21.12 10.68 3.54
N GLU A 85 -20.87 11.13 2.31
CA GLU A 85 -21.76 12.06 1.62
C GLU A 85 -23.15 11.43 1.40
N GLN A 86 -23.19 10.17 0.97
CA GLN A 86 -24.44 9.44 0.78
C GLN A 86 -25.22 9.32 2.10
N ASP A 87 -24.56 8.97 3.20
CA ASP A 87 -25.20 8.86 4.52
C ASP A 87 -25.76 10.22 5.00
N GLN A 88 -25.02 11.32 4.80
CA GLN A 88 -25.49 12.67 5.13
C GLN A 88 -26.70 13.07 4.29
N GLN A 89 -26.68 12.81 2.98
CA GLN A 89 -27.82 13.08 2.10
C GLN A 89 -29.06 12.28 2.50
N LEU A 90 -28.91 10.99 2.83
CA LEU A 90 -30.00 10.16 3.34
C LEU A 90 -30.53 10.71 4.67
N SER A 91 -29.65 11.04 5.62
CA SER A 91 -30.07 11.59 6.91
C SER A 91 -30.84 12.91 6.76
N ASN A 92 -30.41 13.79 5.85
CA ASN A 92 -31.11 15.04 5.55
C ASN A 92 -32.50 14.79 4.95
N ASN A 93 -32.63 13.77 4.10
CA ASN A 93 -33.92 13.40 3.48
C ASN A 93 -34.90 12.77 4.49
N PHE A 94 -34.40 12.10 5.54
CA PHE A 94 -35.23 11.55 6.63
C PHE A 94 -35.52 12.56 7.75
N GLY A 95 -34.76 13.64 7.85
CA GLY A 95 -35.03 14.77 8.74
C GLY A 95 -36.31 15.49 8.33
N LEU A 96 -37.46 14.91 8.71
CA LEU A 96 -38.79 15.48 8.53
C LEU A 96 -38.87 16.85 9.23
N GLN A 97 -39.37 17.83 8.48
CA GLN A 97 -39.83 19.14 8.91
C GLN A 97 -40.87 19.06 10.03
#